data_AF-A0A381T6A1-F1
#
_entry.id   AF-A0A381T6A1-F1
#
_cell.length_a   1.000
_cell.length_b   1.000
_cell.length_c   1.000
_cell.angle_alpha   90.00
_cell.angle_beta   90.00
_cell.angle_gamma   90.00
#
_symmetry.space_group_name_H-M   'P 1'
#
loop_
_entity.id
_entity.type
_entity.pdbx_description
1 polymer ?
#
loop_
_entity_poly.entity_id
_entity_poly.type
_entity_poly.pdbx_seq_one_letter_code
_entity_poly.pdbx_strand_id
1 'polypeptide(L)'
;MKKLIILSLLLSVTGYAEEKRLSLSIDAPEYKQSNKHNSLNYNSRVRFLVIHYTSSNWQRSLELLTLPEHEVSSHYLIPESFDETYNEQDLAVYELVNENDRAWHAGKSKWEDRENIND
;
A
#
# COMPACT_ATOMS: atom_id res chain seq x y z
N MET A 1 -17.13 1.63 -46.77
CA MET A 1 -18.16 1.04 -45.89
C MET A 1 -18.32 -0.43 -46.22
N LYS A 2 -17.97 -1.31 -45.28
CA LYS A 2 -18.59 -2.63 -44.98
C LYS A 2 -17.66 -3.36 -44.01
N LYS A 3 -18.10 -3.47 -42.75
CA LYS A 3 -17.46 -4.23 -41.68
C LYS A 3 -17.52 -5.71 -42.04
N LEU A 4 -16.43 -6.46 -41.89
CA LEU A 4 -16.45 -7.92 -42.00
C LEU A 4 -16.10 -8.54 -40.65
N ILE A 5 -17.03 -9.35 -40.17
CA ILE A 5 -17.05 -10.05 -38.88
C ILE A 5 -16.07 -11.22 -38.96
N ILE A 6 -15.07 -11.27 -38.07
CA ILE A 6 -14.23 -12.46 -37.90
C ILE A 6 -14.94 -13.38 -36.92
N LEU A 7 -15.49 -14.46 -37.46
CA LEU A 7 -16.12 -15.56 -36.75
C LEU A 7 -15.01 -16.38 -36.07
N SER A 8 -14.93 -16.32 -34.74
CA SER A 8 -14.01 -17.16 -33.96
C SER A 8 -14.49 -18.60 -34.00
N LEU A 9 -13.79 -19.45 -34.75
CA LEU A 9 -14.00 -20.89 -34.79
C LEU A 9 -13.40 -21.49 -33.50
N LEU A 10 -14.27 -21.82 -32.53
CA LEU A 10 -13.89 -22.67 -31.40
C LEU A 10 -13.63 -24.08 -31.93
N LEU A 11 -12.36 -24.44 -32.14
CA LEU A 11 -11.96 -25.85 -32.21
C LEU A 11 -11.89 -26.38 -30.77
N SER A 12 -12.95 -27.06 -30.35
CA SER A 12 -12.92 -27.95 -29.18
C SER A 12 -12.06 -29.16 -29.51
N VAL A 13 -10.75 -29.06 -29.26
CA VAL A 13 -9.88 -30.24 -29.17
C VAL A 13 -10.04 -30.78 -27.76
N THR A 14 -10.90 -31.77 -27.58
CA THR A 14 -10.85 -32.63 -26.39
C THR A 14 -9.63 -33.55 -26.52
N GLY A 15 -8.45 -32.97 -26.32
CA GLY A 15 -7.24 -33.72 -26.03
C GLY A 15 -7.12 -33.83 -24.52
N TYR A 16 -7.37 -35.02 -23.96
CA TYR A 16 -6.85 -35.36 -22.64
C TYR A 16 -5.34 -35.49 -22.77
N ALA A 17 -4.64 -34.37 -22.71
CA ALA A 17 -3.20 -34.36 -22.46
C ALA A 17 -3.06 -34.21 -20.94
N GLU A 18 -2.80 -35.32 -20.27
CA GLU A 18 -2.38 -35.30 -18.88
C GLU A 18 -1.02 -34.60 -18.85
N GLU A 19 -0.99 -33.32 -18.46
CA GLU A 19 0.26 -32.62 -18.21
C GLU A 19 0.97 -33.32 -17.05
N LYS A 20 1.88 -34.23 -17.40
CA LYS A 20 2.85 -34.79 -16.45
C LYS A 20 3.80 -33.66 -16.06
N ARG A 21 3.36 -32.83 -15.11
CA ARG A 21 4.23 -31.91 -14.40
C ARG A 21 5.26 -32.79 -13.71
N LEU A 22 6.50 -32.75 -14.21
CA LEU A 22 7.63 -33.33 -13.49
C LEU A 22 7.76 -32.53 -12.19
N SER A 23 7.13 -33.03 -11.12
CA SER A 23 7.37 -32.50 -9.79
C SER A 23 8.80 -32.87 -9.44
N LEU A 24 9.73 -31.96 -9.67
CA LEU A 24 11.05 -32.04 -9.07
C LEU A 24 10.81 -31.95 -7.56
N SER A 25 10.74 -33.09 -6.88
CA SER A 25 10.79 -33.17 -5.42
C SER A 25 12.20 -32.75 -5.02
N ILE A 26 12.43 -31.45 -4.98
CA ILE A 26 13.63 -30.92 -4.35
C ILE A 26 13.43 -31.21 -2.86
N ASP A 27 14.12 -32.24 -2.35
CA ASP A 27 14.34 -32.45 -0.91
C ASP A 27 15.21 -31.31 -0.38
N ALA A 28 14.69 -30.07 -0.47
CA ALA A 28 15.30 -28.93 0.16
C ALA A 28 15.09 -29.09 1.66
N PRO A 29 16.13 -28.97 2.49
CA PRO A 29 15.96 -29.01 3.93
C PRO A 29 14.98 -27.91 4.35
N GLU A 30 13.99 -28.28 5.16
CA GLU A 30 13.05 -27.33 5.75
C GLU A 30 13.82 -26.44 6.74
N TYR A 31 14.02 -25.17 6.37
CA TYR A 31 14.65 -24.20 7.26
C TYR A 31 13.69 -23.86 8.41
N LYS A 32 14.11 -24.13 9.65
CA LYS A 32 13.38 -23.72 10.85
C LYS A 32 13.89 -22.37 11.34
N GLN A 33 13.01 -21.38 11.41
CA GLN A 33 13.33 -20.11 12.05
C GLN A 33 13.49 -20.31 13.57
N SER A 34 14.52 -19.72 14.17
CA SER A 34 14.74 -19.76 15.61
C SER A 34 14.99 -18.35 16.15
N ASN A 35 14.21 -17.96 17.16
CA ASN A 35 14.35 -16.67 17.85
C ASN A 35 15.00 -16.84 19.25
N LYS A 36 15.84 -17.87 19.44
CA LYS A 36 16.48 -18.18 20.73
C LYS A 36 17.55 -17.17 21.15
N HIS A 37 18.11 -16.43 20.19
CA HIS A 37 19.16 -15.44 20.43
C HIS A 37 18.77 -14.12 19.77
N ASN A 38 18.12 -13.23 20.52
CA ASN A 38 17.77 -11.90 20.05
C ASN A 38 18.90 -10.92 20.36
N SER A 39 19.25 -10.07 19.39
CA SER A 39 20.24 -9.01 19.57
C SER A 39 19.62 -7.80 20.27
N LEU A 40 20.36 -7.17 21.18
CA LEU A 40 20.00 -5.86 21.73
C LEU A 40 20.41 -4.70 20.80
N ASN A 41 21.14 -4.99 19.73
CA ASN A 41 21.63 -3.98 18.78
C ASN A 41 20.59 -3.73 17.67
N TYR A 42 19.43 -3.17 18.00
CA TYR A 42 18.42 -2.75 17.04
C TYR A 42 17.80 -1.41 17.44
N ASN A 43 17.21 -0.71 16.48
CA ASN A 43 16.44 0.51 16.70
C ASN A 43 15.06 0.36 16.03
N SER A 44 14.13 1.27 16.33
CA SER A 44 12.88 1.39 15.57
C SER A 44 13.16 1.80 14.12
N ARG A 45 12.29 1.37 13.19
CA ARG A 45 12.34 1.78 11.79
C ARG A 45 11.93 3.24 11.62
N VAL A 46 10.83 3.64 12.26
CA VAL A 46 10.33 5.02 12.21
C VAL A 46 11.22 5.92 13.06
N ARG A 47 11.69 7.03 12.47
CA ARG A 47 12.62 7.99 13.10
C ARG A 47 12.17 9.45 13.00
N PHE A 48 11.21 9.74 12.13
CA PHE A 48 10.80 11.10 11.79
C PHE A 48 9.29 11.25 11.96
N LEU A 49 8.87 12.41 12.44
CA LEU A 49 7.49 12.87 12.38
C LEU A 49 7.45 14.07 11.42
N VAL A 50 6.70 13.96 10.34
CA VAL A 50 6.55 15.03 9.35
C VAL A 50 5.13 15.59 9.45
N ILE A 51 5.00 16.90 9.65
CA ILE A 51 3.70 17.57 9.78
C ILE A 51 3.38 18.27 8.46
N HIS A 52 2.22 17.95 7.89
CA HIS A 52 1.67 18.57 6.70
C HIS A 52 0.32 19.21 7.02
N TYR A 53 -0.07 20.23 6.26
CA TYR A 53 -1.46 20.69 6.19
C TYR A 53 -2.06 20.24 4.85
N THR A 54 -3.37 20.01 4.82
CA THR A 54 -4.10 19.79 3.58
C THR A 54 -4.59 21.13 3.02
N SER A 55 -4.61 21.28 1.70
CA SER A 55 -5.10 22.50 1.04
C SER A 55 -6.59 22.40 0.70
N SER A 56 -7.36 21.61 1.44
CA SER A 56 -8.76 21.27 1.14
C SER A 56 -9.51 20.93 2.44
N ASN A 57 -10.84 21.01 2.40
CA ASN A 57 -11.70 20.62 3.52
C ASN A 57 -11.58 19.12 3.85
N TRP A 58 -12.20 18.70 4.95
CA TRP A 58 -12.19 17.34 5.47
C TRP A 58 -12.57 16.31 4.40
N GLN A 59 -13.73 16.46 3.77
CA GLN A 59 -14.24 15.47 2.83
C GLN A 59 -13.28 15.26 1.65
N ARG A 60 -12.78 16.36 1.07
CA ARG A 60 -11.85 16.27 -0.07
C ARG A 60 -10.47 15.76 0.36
N SER A 61 -10.00 16.13 1.54
CA SER A 61 -8.73 15.63 2.08
C SER A 61 -8.76 14.12 2.32
N LEU A 62 -9.85 13.63 2.91
CA LEU A 62 -10.05 12.20 3.14
C LEU A 62 -10.08 11.43 1.81
N GLU A 63 -10.82 11.93 0.82
CA GLU A 63 -10.85 11.33 -0.52
C GLU A 63 -9.45 11.26 -1.14
N LEU A 64 -8.72 12.39 -1.16
CA LEU A 64 -7.38 12.49 -1.72
C LEU A 64 -6.39 11.50 -1.11
N LEU A 65 -6.49 11.25 0.21
CA LEU A 65 -5.54 10.45 0.96
C LEU A 65 -5.92 8.96 1.07
N THR A 66 -7.09 8.56 0.57
CA THR A 66 -7.59 7.18 0.68
C THR A 66 -7.90 6.50 -0.65
N LEU A 67 -8.17 7.26 -1.72
CA LEU A 67 -8.46 6.69 -3.03
C LEU A 67 -7.18 6.43 -3.85
N PRO A 68 -7.05 5.26 -4.50
CA PRO A 68 -5.81 4.81 -5.14
C PRO A 68 -5.38 5.67 -6.34
N GLU A 69 -6.30 6.33 -7.04
CA GLU A 69 -6.01 7.19 -8.19
C GLU A 69 -5.21 8.45 -7.87
N HIS A 70 -5.09 8.81 -6.58
CA HIS A 70 -4.38 10.01 -6.15
C HIS A 70 -2.91 9.76 -5.81
N GLU A 71 -2.50 8.50 -5.65
CA GLU A 71 -1.10 8.10 -5.39
C GLU A 71 -0.42 8.89 -4.27
N VAL A 72 -1.18 9.28 -3.24
CA VAL A 72 -0.74 10.02 -2.05
C VAL A 72 -1.51 9.52 -0.84
N SER A 73 -0.85 9.46 0.32
CA SER A 73 -1.50 9.09 1.57
C SER A 73 -0.75 9.69 2.75
N SER A 74 -1.27 9.53 3.96
CA SER A 74 -0.61 9.89 5.21
C SER A 74 -0.94 8.85 6.27
N HIS A 75 -0.15 8.75 7.34
CA HIS A 75 -0.50 7.88 8.47
C HIS A 75 -1.74 8.39 9.22
N TYR A 76 -1.82 9.71 9.41
CA TYR A 76 -2.89 10.35 10.18
C TYR A 76 -3.48 11.56 9.45
N LEU A 77 -4.80 11.70 9.52
CA LEU A 77 -5.54 12.89 9.12
C LEU A 77 -6.32 13.45 10.31
N ILE A 78 -6.22 14.75 10.54
CA ILE A 78 -6.90 15.45 11.63
C ILE A 78 -7.81 16.52 11.00
N PRO A 79 -9.12 16.51 11.28
CA PRO A 79 -10.06 17.51 10.78
C PRO A 79 -9.82 18.89 11.40
N GLU A 80 -10.14 19.93 10.65
CA GLU A 80 -10.22 21.29 11.18
C GLU A 80 -11.50 21.46 12.01
N SER A 81 -11.43 22.28 13.07
CA SER A 81 -12.62 22.63 13.86
C SER A 81 -13.64 23.38 13.01
N PHE A 82 -14.92 23.01 13.12
CA PHE A 82 -16.04 23.65 12.41
C PHE A 82 -15.98 23.54 10.87
N ASP A 83 -15.25 22.55 10.32
CA ASP A 83 -15.32 22.24 8.89
C ASP A 83 -16.74 21.73 8.55
N GLU A 84 -17.43 22.43 7.64
CA GLU A 84 -18.80 22.09 7.23
C GLU A 84 -18.94 20.69 6.60
N THR A 85 -17.83 20.11 6.15
CA THR A 85 -17.79 18.76 5.58
C THR A 85 -17.45 17.68 6.60
N TYR A 86 -17.13 18.06 7.84
CA TYR A 86 -16.91 17.15 8.97
C TYR A 86 -18.16 17.05 9.85
N ASN A 87 -18.82 15.89 9.84
CA ASN A 87 -20.13 15.71 10.47
C ASN A 87 -20.09 15.15 11.90
N GLU A 88 -18.91 14.91 12.47
CA GLU A 88 -18.79 14.41 13.83
C GLU A 88 -18.79 15.56 14.85
N GLN A 89 -19.37 15.29 16.01
CA GLN A 89 -19.49 16.30 17.07
C GLN A 89 -18.13 16.64 17.72
N ASP A 90 -17.27 15.64 17.87
CA ASP A 90 -15.95 15.75 18.48
C ASP A 90 -14.87 15.54 17.40
N LEU A 91 -13.77 16.29 17.48
CA LEU A 91 -12.62 16.09 16.59
C LEU A 91 -11.95 14.76 16.90
N ALA A 92 -11.89 13.88 15.90
CA ALA A 92 -11.17 12.61 15.97
C ALA A 92 -9.88 12.66 15.14
N VAL A 93 -8.87 11.90 15.57
CA VAL A 93 -7.66 11.62 14.77
C VAL A 93 -7.90 10.34 14.00
N TYR A 94 -7.75 10.38 12.68
CA TYR A 94 -8.02 9.25 11.80
C TYR A 94 -6.71 8.61 11.34
N GLU A 95 -6.47 7.35 11.70
CA GLU A 95 -5.38 6.53 11.15
C GLU A 95 -5.80 6.01 9.77
N LEU A 96 -5.09 6.43 8.72
CA LEU A 96 -5.36 6.00 7.34
C LEU A 96 -4.41 4.89 6.88
N VAL A 97 -3.18 4.88 7.40
CA VAL A 97 -2.15 3.86 7.12
C VAL A 97 -1.48 3.49 8.44
N ASN A 98 -1.33 2.19 8.69
CA ASN A 98 -0.67 1.71 9.91
C ASN A 98 0.80 2.19 9.97
N GLU A 99 1.30 2.54 11.15
CA GLU A 99 2.69 3.02 11.32
C GLU A 99 3.77 2.01 10.92
N ASN A 100 3.43 0.71 10.86
CA ASN A 100 4.34 -0.33 10.35
C ASN A 100 4.40 -0.39 8.82
N ASP A 101 3.47 0.29 8.14
CA ASP A 101 3.37 0.39 6.70
C ASP A 101 3.82 1.78 6.21
N ARG A 102 4.19 1.84 4.93
CA ARG A 102 4.69 3.04 4.28
C ARG A 102 3.56 3.87 3.69
N ALA A 103 3.25 5.02 4.30
CA ALA A 103 2.43 6.05 3.67
C ALA A 103 3.22 6.86 2.63
N TRP A 104 2.54 7.48 1.68
CA TRP A 104 3.14 8.21 0.56
C TRP A 104 2.93 9.72 0.73
N HIS A 105 3.68 10.36 1.64
CA HIS A 105 3.48 11.78 1.99
C HIS A 105 4.69 12.71 1.72
N ALA A 106 5.93 12.22 1.88
CA ALA A 106 7.11 13.09 1.84
C ALA A 106 7.65 13.37 0.42
N GLY A 107 7.24 12.60 -0.59
CA GLY A 107 7.78 12.69 -1.95
C GLY A 107 9.31 12.57 -2.00
N LYS A 108 9.93 13.25 -2.97
CA LYS A 108 11.39 13.38 -3.05
C LYS A 108 11.88 14.29 -1.91
N SER A 109 12.46 13.68 -0.88
CA SER A 109 12.75 14.33 0.40
C SER A 109 14.16 13.99 0.90
N LYS A 110 14.71 14.88 1.74
CA LYS A 110 16.00 14.71 2.42
C LYS A 110 15.96 15.41 3.77
N TRP A 111 16.44 14.74 4.82
CA TRP A 111 16.65 15.31 6.15
C TRP A 111 17.92 14.72 6.75
N GLU A 112 18.84 15.59 7.17
CA GLU A 112 20.18 15.21 7.63
C GLU A 112 20.90 14.30 6.60
N ASP A 113 21.30 13.11 7.02
CA ASP A 113 22.00 12.08 6.24
C ASP A 113 21.06 11.10 5.53
N ARG A 114 19.75 11.36 5.53
CA ARG A 114 18.72 10.47 4.96
C ARG A 114 17.97 11.12 3.80
N GLU A 115 17.68 10.32 2.78
CA GLU A 115 16.83 10.65 1.63
C GLU A 115 15.65 9.67 1.60
N ASN A 116 14.57 10.00 0.88
CA ASN A 116 13.33 9.22 0.82
C ASN A 116 12.70 9.00 2.21
N ILE A 117 12.28 10.07 2.87
CA ILE A 117 11.83 10.08 4.28
C ILE A 117 10.59 9.20 4.56
N ASN A 118 9.88 8.72 3.52
CA ASN A 118 8.83 7.72 3.70
C ASN A 118 9.38 6.33 4.12
N ASP A 119 10.68 6.07 3.97
CA ASP A 119 11.36 4.80 4.25
C ASP A 119 12.23 4.86 5.53
#